data_AF-A0A958C3E1-F1
#
_entry.id   AF-A0A958C3E1-F1
#
_cell.length_a   1.000
_cell.length_b   1.000
_cell.length_c   1.000
_cell.angle_alpha   90.00
_cell.angle_beta   90.00
_cell.angle_gamma   90.00
#
_symmetry.space_group_name_H-M   'P 1'
#
loop_
_entity.id
_entity.type
_entity.pdbx_description
1 polymer ?
#
loop_
_entity_poly.entity_id
_entity_poly.type
_entity_poly.pdbx_seq_one_letter_code
_entity_poly.pdbx_strand_id
1 'polypeptide(L)'
;VVQSYTTYDNWLDERNYEKYISETAPEFILFTMGDIDRRHPDFTEPRTRRALLTHYEIVQRTPDFLLLQRRAQPLEIDETPGPAGTARLGEYIELPSSDSLQFITADIEYTLPGRLARFFYQPRLLWVTVEFEDGETRRFRAIKTMVNDQALVDPFFETLDDAETYLGSLGSDSRRVKRIRFETDSPRAFQPEFRYQITQYDLQKPGTP
;
A
#
# COMPACT_ATOMS: atom_id res chain seq x y z
N VAL A 1 -11.78 13.91 -7.91
CA VAL A 1 -10.66 13.28 -7.18
C VAL A 1 -10.66 13.90 -5.81
N VAL A 2 -10.82 13.08 -4.78
CA VAL A 2 -10.69 13.54 -3.41
C VAL A 2 -9.22 13.45 -3.04
N GLN A 3 -8.67 14.49 -2.41
CA GLN A 3 -7.27 14.49 -1.98
C GLN A 3 -7.07 13.39 -0.92
N SER A 4 -6.01 12.59 -1.05
CA SER A 4 -5.71 11.37 -0.27
C SER A 4 -5.78 11.53 1.26
N TYR A 5 -5.73 12.77 1.75
CA TYR A 5 -5.80 13.09 3.18
C TYR A 5 -7.12 12.71 3.88
N THR A 6 -8.23 12.55 3.15
CA THR A 6 -9.55 12.23 3.74
C THR A 6 -9.98 10.77 3.59
N THR A 7 -9.18 9.94 2.92
CA THR A 7 -9.57 8.60 2.50
C THR A 7 -9.19 7.56 3.57
N TYR A 8 -10.06 7.35 4.56
CA TYR A 8 -9.94 6.24 5.53
C TYR A 8 -10.97 5.14 5.27
N ASP A 9 -11.58 5.20 4.10
CA ASP A 9 -12.79 4.48 3.74
C ASP A 9 -12.50 3.73 2.44
N ASN A 10 -12.61 2.40 2.48
CA ASN A 10 -12.45 1.54 1.32
C ASN A 10 -13.39 1.98 0.19
N TRP A 11 -14.55 2.58 0.54
CA TRP A 11 -15.44 3.17 -0.45
C TRP A 11 -14.80 4.35 -1.19
N LEU A 12 -14.08 5.24 -0.50
CA LEU A 12 -13.42 6.37 -1.14
C LEU A 12 -12.21 5.91 -1.98
N ASP A 13 -11.42 4.96 -1.48
CA ASP A 13 -10.31 4.37 -2.25
C ASP A 13 -10.84 3.69 -3.53
N GLU A 14 -11.95 2.96 -3.44
CA GLU A 14 -12.60 2.36 -4.61
C GLU A 14 -13.08 3.43 -5.60
N ARG A 15 -13.67 4.53 -5.14
CA ARG A 15 -14.12 5.61 -6.02
C ARG A 15 -12.97 6.32 -6.71
N ASN A 16 -11.85 6.49 -6.02
CA ASN A 16 -10.63 7.02 -6.63
C ASN A 16 -10.07 6.04 -7.65
N TYR A 17 -9.96 4.75 -7.33
CA TYR A 17 -9.57 3.68 -8.24
C TYR A 17 -10.43 3.68 -9.53
N GLU A 18 -11.76 3.60 -9.39
CA GLU A 18 -12.72 3.64 -10.50
C GLU A 18 -12.50 4.88 -11.38
N LYS A 19 -12.27 6.05 -10.77
CA LYS A 19 -12.03 7.29 -11.51
C LYS A 19 -10.76 7.21 -12.34
N TYR A 20 -9.67 6.68 -11.80
CA TYR A 20 -8.37 6.64 -12.47
C TYR A 20 -8.29 5.61 -13.60
N ILE A 21 -9.15 4.59 -13.60
CA ILE A 21 -9.25 3.60 -14.69
C ILE A 21 -10.35 3.95 -15.71
N SER A 22 -11.24 4.90 -15.40
CA SER A 22 -12.38 5.26 -16.25
C SER A 22 -11.98 5.89 -17.60
N GLU A 23 -12.90 5.90 -18.56
CA GLU A 23 -12.73 6.63 -19.83
C GLU A 23 -12.42 8.12 -19.61
N THR A 24 -13.02 8.73 -18.58
CA THR A 24 -12.87 10.15 -18.23
C THR A 24 -11.71 10.42 -17.26
N ALA A 25 -10.82 9.46 -17.04
CA ALA A 25 -9.66 9.65 -16.16
C ALA A 25 -8.79 10.81 -16.66
N PRO A 26 -8.18 11.59 -15.75
CA PRO A 26 -7.34 12.73 -16.14
C PRO A 26 -6.18 12.28 -17.03
N GLU A 27 -5.83 13.09 -18.02
CA GLU A 27 -4.66 12.80 -18.86
C GLU A 27 -3.36 12.98 -18.09
N PHE A 28 -3.32 13.96 -17.18
CA PHE A 28 -2.15 14.29 -16.38
C PHE A 28 -2.48 14.33 -14.89
N ILE A 29 -1.55 13.86 -14.06
CA ILE A 29 -1.63 13.87 -12.60
C ILE A 29 -0.37 14.51 -12.04
N LEU A 30 -0.54 15.43 -11.09
CA LEU A 30 0.54 15.89 -10.22
C LEU A 30 0.63 14.93 -9.05
N PHE A 31 1.66 14.10 -9.04
CA PHE A 31 1.94 13.15 -7.99
C PHE A 31 2.96 13.74 -7.02
N THR A 32 2.54 13.88 -5.77
CA THR A 32 3.35 14.44 -4.69
C THR A 32 3.50 13.40 -3.59
N MET A 33 4.66 13.33 -2.97
CA MET A 33 4.85 12.57 -1.75
C MET A 33 4.72 13.54 -0.57
N GLY A 34 3.84 13.22 0.36
CA GLY A 34 3.58 14.05 1.52
C GLY A 34 3.07 13.21 2.67
N ASP A 35 3.83 13.17 3.75
CA ASP A 35 3.42 12.55 5.00
C ASP A 35 2.59 13.54 5.79
N ILE A 36 1.33 13.18 6.08
CA ILE A 36 0.57 13.85 7.13
C ILE A 36 0.39 12.84 8.26
N ASP A 37 0.96 13.14 9.45
CA ASP A 37 0.80 12.34 10.68
C ASP A 37 1.49 10.94 10.61
N ARG A 38 2.68 10.83 9.98
CA ARG A 38 3.45 9.57 9.79
C ARG A 38 2.62 8.45 9.13
N ARG A 39 1.69 8.84 8.27
CA ARG A 39 0.85 7.93 7.48
C ARG A 39 1.50 7.78 6.13
N HIS A 40 1.81 6.54 5.80
CA HIS A 40 2.39 6.24 4.52
C HIS A 40 1.29 6.08 3.46
N PRO A 41 1.39 6.74 2.29
CA PRO A 41 0.39 6.63 1.23
C PRO A 41 0.08 5.19 0.80
N ASP A 42 1.07 4.30 0.84
CA ASP A 42 0.91 2.87 0.52
C ASP A 42 -0.06 2.13 1.45
N PHE A 43 -0.27 2.66 2.67
CA PHE A 43 -1.19 2.12 3.66
C PHE A 43 -2.52 2.90 3.76
N THR A 44 -2.76 3.88 2.87
CA THR A 44 -3.98 4.71 2.93
C THR A 44 -4.88 4.58 1.71
N GLU A 45 -4.35 4.33 0.50
CA GLU A 45 -5.15 4.18 -0.73
C GLU A 45 -4.60 3.10 -1.66
N PRO A 46 -4.61 1.82 -1.24
CA PRO A 46 -3.95 0.75 -1.99
C PRO A 46 -4.50 0.53 -3.40
N ARG A 47 -5.82 0.62 -3.59
CA ARG A 47 -6.43 0.41 -4.92
C ARG A 47 -6.08 1.57 -5.84
N THR A 48 -6.20 2.79 -5.35
CA THR A 48 -5.77 3.99 -6.08
C THR A 48 -4.31 3.89 -6.48
N ARG A 49 -3.43 3.44 -5.56
CA ARG A 49 -2.01 3.21 -5.87
C ARG A 49 -1.84 2.24 -7.02
N ARG A 50 -2.52 1.10 -7.01
CA ARG A 50 -2.50 0.14 -8.12
C ARG A 50 -2.96 0.76 -9.44
N ALA A 51 -4.01 1.57 -9.45
CA ALA A 51 -4.43 2.28 -10.67
C ALA A 51 -3.34 3.23 -11.20
N LEU A 52 -2.70 4.02 -10.33
CA LEU A 52 -1.64 4.92 -10.74
C LEU A 52 -0.43 4.17 -11.31
N LEU A 53 0.00 3.10 -10.67
CA LEU A 53 1.16 2.29 -11.12
C LEU A 53 0.93 1.60 -12.47
N THR A 54 -0.34 1.32 -12.81
CA THR A 54 -0.69 0.51 -13.99
C THR A 54 -1.15 1.36 -15.16
N HIS A 55 -1.82 2.48 -14.90
CA HIS A 55 -2.43 3.32 -15.94
C HIS A 55 -1.67 4.60 -16.25
N TYR A 56 -0.63 4.94 -15.47
CA TYR A 56 0.13 6.16 -15.65
C TYR A 56 1.64 5.90 -15.76
N GLU A 57 2.35 6.86 -16.35
CA GLU A 57 3.80 6.85 -16.49
C GLU A 57 4.39 8.22 -16.25
N ILE A 58 5.64 8.27 -15.80
CA ILE A 58 6.33 9.54 -15.56
C ILE A 58 6.70 10.16 -16.90
N VAL A 59 6.32 11.43 -17.07
CA VAL A 59 6.76 12.23 -18.23
C VAL A 59 7.63 13.41 -17.83
N GLN A 60 7.58 13.82 -16.56
CA GLN A 60 8.43 14.88 -16.04
C GLN A 60 8.65 14.75 -14.54
N ARG A 61 9.89 15.03 -14.10
CA ARG A 61 10.27 15.21 -12.69
C ARG A 61 10.51 16.69 -12.42
N THR A 62 9.95 17.18 -11.32
CA THR A 62 10.28 18.49 -10.70
C THR A 62 10.63 18.25 -9.24
N PRO A 63 11.39 19.11 -8.54
CA PRO A 63 11.76 18.89 -7.14
C PRO A 63 10.59 18.53 -6.21
N ASP A 64 9.41 19.11 -6.45
CA ASP A 64 8.24 19.00 -5.57
C ASP A 64 7.22 17.94 -6.00
N PHE A 65 7.25 17.48 -7.25
CA PHE A 65 6.28 16.52 -7.79
C PHE A 65 6.76 15.76 -9.03
N LEU A 66 6.13 14.61 -9.26
CA LEU A 66 6.15 13.87 -10.52
C LEU A 66 4.93 14.23 -11.36
N LEU A 67 5.13 14.55 -12.63
CA LEU A 67 4.06 14.65 -13.61
C LEU A 67 3.85 13.27 -14.22
N LEU A 68 2.70 12.68 -13.95
CA LEU A 68 2.30 11.41 -14.53
C LEU A 68 1.35 11.66 -15.70
N GLN A 69 1.61 11.04 -16.85
CA GLN A 69 0.69 11.00 -17.98
C GLN A 69 0.00 9.65 -18.04
N ARG A 70 -1.28 9.65 -18.40
CA ARG A 70 -2.04 8.43 -18.64
C ARG A 70 -1.46 7.68 -19.83
N ARG A 71 -1.20 6.39 -19.65
CA ARG A 71 -0.75 5.49 -20.72
C ARG A 71 -1.85 5.33 -21.77
N ALA A 72 -1.45 5.27 -23.04
CA ALA A 72 -2.38 4.92 -24.11
C ALA A 72 -2.93 3.49 -23.96
N GLN A 73 -2.08 2.58 -23.46
CA GLN A 73 -2.44 1.23 -23.06
C GLN A 73 -1.92 0.97 -21.64
N PRO A 74 -2.80 0.63 -20.67
CA PRO A 74 -2.37 0.27 -19.32
C PRO A 74 -1.42 -0.93 -19.33
N LEU A 75 -0.58 -1.04 -18.30
CA LEU A 75 0.23 -2.24 -18.09
C LEU A 75 -0.65 -3.47 -17.85
N GLU A 76 -0.20 -4.61 -18.36
CA GLU A 76 -0.78 -5.91 -18.04
C GLU A 76 -0.37 -6.30 -16.61
N ILE A 77 -1.27 -6.97 -15.92
CA ILE A 77 -1.11 -7.35 -14.52
C ILE A 77 -1.39 -8.83 -14.40
N ASP A 78 -0.38 -9.59 -14.00
CA ASP A 78 -0.56 -10.99 -13.61
C ASP A 78 -0.62 -11.09 -12.09
N GLU A 79 -1.78 -11.52 -11.59
CA GLU A 79 -1.97 -11.78 -10.16
C GLU A 79 -1.55 -13.22 -9.83
N THR A 80 -0.61 -13.37 -8.90
CA THR A 80 -0.20 -14.68 -8.39
C THR A 80 -0.36 -14.75 -6.86
N PRO A 81 -0.86 -15.88 -6.34
CA PRO A 81 -0.99 -16.06 -4.89
C PRO A 81 0.41 -16.25 -4.27
N GLY A 82 0.73 -15.41 -3.29
CA GLY A 82 1.93 -15.54 -2.46
C GLY A 82 1.69 -16.33 -1.16
N PRO A 83 2.61 -16.22 -0.19
CA PRO A 83 2.48 -16.86 1.11
C PRO A 83 1.21 -16.46 1.86
N ALA A 84 0.60 -17.44 2.53
CA ALA A 84 -0.59 -17.27 3.35
C ALA A 84 -0.40 -17.99 4.68
N GLY A 85 -1.04 -17.49 5.73
CA GLY A 85 -0.94 -18.15 7.02
C GLY A 85 -1.63 -17.39 8.14
N THR A 86 -1.15 -17.66 9.35
CA THR A 86 -1.60 -17.01 10.57
C THR A 86 -0.39 -16.42 11.26
N ALA A 87 -0.52 -15.20 11.76
CA ALA A 87 0.52 -14.49 12.50
C ALA A 87 -0.05 -13.86 13.76
N ARG A 88 0.81 -13.55 14.72
CA ARG A 88 0.44 -12.78 15.91
C ARG A 88 0.88 -11.33 15.80
N LEU A 89 0.15 -10.43 16.48
CA LEU A 89 0.63 -9.07 16.68
C LEU A 89 1.98 -9.13 17.42
N GLY A 90 3.00 -8.49 16.87
CA GLY A 90 4.37 -8.60 17.37
C GLY A 90 5.23 -9.68 16.69
N GLU A 91 4.70 -10.47 15.76
CA GLU A 91 5.48 -11.41 14.94
C GLU A 91 5.76 -10.87 13.55
N TYR A 92 6.97 -11.16 13.04
CA TYR A 92 7.34 -10.83 11.68
C TYR A 92 6.69 -11.79 10.68
N ILE A 93 6.26 -11.22 9.56
CA ILE A 93 5.83 -11.91 8.36
C ILE A 93 6.92 -11.65 7.32
N GLU A 94 7.59 -12.71 6.88
CA GLU A 94 8.60 -12.64 5.83
C GLU A 94 7.91 -12.44 4.47
N LEU A 95 8.40 -11.50 3.67
CA LEU A 95 7.95 -11.29 2.30
C LEU A 95 8.84 -12.10 1.35
N PRO A 96 8.29 -12.72 0.29
CA PRO A 96 9.08 -13.27 -0.79
C PRO A 96 10.05 -12.23 -1.38
N SER A 97 11.29 -12.61 -1.70
CA SER A 97 12.15 -11.76 -2.54
C SER A 97 11.67 -11.90 -3.99
N SER A 98 11.16 -10.81 -4.56
CA SER A 98 10.64 -10.73 -5.92
C SER A 98 10.83 -9.32 -6.47
N ASP A 99 10.67 -9.12 -7.77
CA ASP A 99 10.55 -7.79 -8.38
C ASP A 99 9.09 -7.28 -8.42
N SER A 100 8.12 -8.20 -8.26
CA SER A 100 6.68 -7.94 -8.30
C SER A 100 6.21 -6.97 -7.20
N LEU A 101 5.08 -6.31 -7.43
CA LEU A 101 4.36 -5.64 -6.33
C LEU A 101 3.81 -6.70 -5.39
N GLN A 102 3.93 -6.49 -4.07
CA GLN A 102 3.39 -7.39 -3.06
C GLN A 102 2.41 -6.64 -2.18
N PHE A 103 1.19 -7.16 -2.11
CA PHE A 103 0.12 -6.64 -1.29
C PHE A 103 -0.22 -7.63 -0.19
N ILE A 104 -0.53 -7.13 1.00
CA ILE A 104 -1.01 -7.95 2.10
C ILE A 104 -2.49 -7.72 2.37
N THR A 105 -3.22 -8.81 2.56
CA THR A 105 -4.50 -8.80 3.27
C THR A 105 -4.28 -9.42 4.63
N ALA A 106 -4.45 -8.65 5.70
CA ALA A 106 -4.30 -9.09 7.08
C ALA A 106 -5.65 -8.96 7.81
N ASP A 107 -6.26 -10.06 8.24
CA ASP A 107 -7.58 -10.10 8.89
C ASP A 107 -7.52 -9.61 10.36
N ILE A 108 -7.07 -8.38 10.59
CA ILE A 108 -6.90 -7.84 11.94
C ILE A 108 -8.26 -7.37 12.46
N GLU A 109 -8.69 -7.93 13.60
CA GLU A 109 -9.97 -7.64 14.22
C GLU A 109 -9.87 -7.15 15.66
N TYR A 110 -10.86 -6.35 16.07
CA TYR A 110 -10.99 -5.95 17.48
C TYR A 110 -11.47 -7.13 18.34
N THR A 111 -11.11 -7.13 19.62
CA THR A 111 -11.71 -8.05 20.61
C THR A 111 -13.19 -7.72 20.84
N LEU A 112 -13.99 -8.67 21.34
CA LEU A 112 -15.40 -8.47 21.70
C LEU A 112 -15.63 -7.25 22.63
N PRO A 113 -14.88 -7.06 23.74
CA PRO A 113 -14.95 -5.82 24.52
C PRO A 113 -14.31 -4.60 23.82
N GLY A 114 -13.36 -4.79 22.91
CA GLY A 114 -12.80 -3.74 22.05
C GLY A 114 -13.81 -3.14 21.07
N ARG A 115 -14.78 -3.93 20.60
CA ARG A 115 -15.90 -3.45 19.76
C ARG A 115 -16.84 -2.49 20.51
N LEU A 116 -17.05 -2.70 21.82
CA LEU A 116 -17.92 -1.87 22.67
C LEU A 116 -17.25 -0.53 23.09
N ALA A 117 -15.92 -0.48 23.14
CA ALA A 117 -15.17 0.75 23.43
C ALA A 117 -15.13 1.76 22.26
N ARG A 118 -15.61 1.40 21.07
CA ARG A 118 -15.68 2.30 19.88
C ARG A 118 -16.56 3.53 20.09
N PHE A 119 -17.50 3.48 21.03
CA PHE A 119 -18.46 4.57 21.26
C PHE A 119 -17.91 5.70 22.14
N PHE A 120 -16.82 5.46 22.90
CA PHE A 120 -16.35 6.40 23.92
C PHE A 120 -14.86 6.78 23.82
N TYR A 121 -14.06 6.16 22.94
CA TYR A 121 -12.61 6.38 22.93
C TYR A 121 -11.97 6.44 21.54
N GLN A 122 -10.93 7.27 21.44
CA GLN A 122 -10.11 7.56 20.26
C GLN A 122 -9.70 6.28 19.49
N PRO A 123 -9.68 6.30 18.13
CA PRO A 123 -9.32 5.14 17.33
C PRO A 123 -7.94 4.60 17.74
N ARG A 124 -7.91 3.34 18.16
CA ARG A 124 -6.71 2.71 18.69
C ARG A 124 -5.69 2.50 17.59
N LEU A 125 -4.45 2.86 17.88
CA LEU A 125 -3.37 2.86 16.90
C LEU A 125 -2.91 1.43 16.63
N LEU A 126 -2.94 1.06 15.35
CA LEU A 126 -2.21 -0.06 14.78
C LEU A 126 -0.97 0.52 14.11
N TRP A 127 0.14 -0.17 14.25
CA TRP A 127 1.41 0.18 13.64
C TRP A 127 1.86 -0.96 12.75
N VAL A 128 2.56 -0.61 11.68
CA VAL A 128 3.31 -1.56 10.86
C VAL A 128 4.77 -1.16 10.90
N THR A 129 5.61 -2.12 11.26
CA THR A 129 7.06 -2.01 11.24
C THR A 129 7.54 -2.73 9.99
N VAL A 130 8.26 -2.02 9.13
CA VAL A 130 8.79 -2.48 7.84
C VAL A 130 10.31 -2.60 8.00
N GLU A 131 10.86 -3.78 7.73
CA GLU A 131 12.30 -4.01 7.67
C GLU A 131 12.71 -4.26 6.21
N PHE A 132 13.64 -3.44 5.73
CA PHE A 132 14.15 -3.49 4.37
C PHE A 132 15.30 -4.50 4.24
N GLU A 133 15.65 -4.88 3.01
CA GLU A 133 16.76 -5.81 2.75
C GLU A 133 18.12 -5.31 3.25
N ASP A 134 18.31 -3.99 3.32
CA ASP A 134 19.50 -3.34 3.89
C ASP A 134 19.55 -3.38 5.44
N GLY A 135 18.51 -3.91 6.09
CA GLY A 135 18.39 -4.04 7.54
C GLY A 135 17.86 -2.80 8.26
N GLU A 136 17.64 -1.69 7.55
CA GLU A 136 16.99 -0.53 8.14
C GLU A 136 15.50 -0.84 8.42
N THR A 137 14.97 -0.21 9.46
CA THR A 137 13.60 -0.39 9.90
C THR A 137 12.87 0.94 9.95
N ARG A 138 11.62 0.92 9.53
CA ARG A 138 10.69 2.06 9.62
C ARG A 138 9.39 1.63 10.27
N ARG A 139 8.73 2.57 10.95
CA ARG A 139 7.47 2.31 11.65
C ARG A 139 6.43 3.35 11.24
N PHE A 140 5.30 2.86 10.72
CA PHE A 140 4.21 3.68 10.20
C PHE A 140 2.90 3.36 10.90
N ARG A 141 2.00 4.34 10.92
CA ARG A 141 0.63 4.09 11.38
C ARG A 141 -0.11 3.28 10.32
N ALA A 142 -0.68 2.16 10.73
CA ALA A 142 -1.51 1.31 9.88
C ALA A 142 -3.00 1.56 10.18
N ILE A 143 -3.82 1.53 9.14
CA ILE A 143 -5.27 1.61 9.25
C ILE A 143 -5.82 0.21 9.05
N LYS A 144 -6.51 -0.34 10.06
CA LYS A 144 -7.11 -1.68 10.03
C LYS A 144 -7.87 -1.95 8.73
N THR A 145 -8.73 -1.02 8.31
CA THR A 145 -9.55 -1.21 7.10
C THR A 145 -8.74 -1.31 5.81
N MET A 146 -7.57 -0.68 5.75
CA MET A 146 -6.67 -0.72 4.60
C MET A 146 -5.82 -1.98 4.59
N VAL A 147 -5.25 -2.38 5.73
CA VAL A 147 -4.45 -3.63 5.81
C VAL A 147 -5.32 -4.88 5.68
N ASN A 148 -6.61 -4.78 5.99
CA ASN A 148 -7.60 -5.82 5.70
C ASN A 148 -8.07 -5.81 4.22
N ASP A 149 -7.62 -4.86 3.39
CA ASP A 149 -8.09 -4.67 2.01
C ASP A 149 -6.91 -4.43 1.06
N GLN A 150 -6.05 -5.45 0.94
CA GLN A 150 -4.87 -5.47 0.06
C GLN A 150 -4.00 -4.21 0.20
N ALA A 151 -3.29 -4.02 1.31
CA ALA A 151 -2.33 -2.92 1.45
C ALA A 151 -1.01 -3.22 0.72
N LEU A 152 -0.44 -2.24 0.01
CA LEU A 152 0.87 -2.38 -0.62
C LEU A 152 1.96 -2.45 0.47
N VAL A 153 2.78 -3.50 0.44
CA VAL A 153 3.85 -3.72 1.42
C VAL A 153 5.24 -3.80 0.81
N ASP A 154 5.34 -4.04 -0.50
CA ASP A 154 6.61 -4.05 -1.22
C ASP A 154 6.36 -3.74 -2.71
N PRO A 155 7.13 -2.83 -3.34
CA PRO A 155 8.09 -1.92 -2.73
C PRO A 155 7.40 -0.79 -1.96
N PHE A 156 8.18 -0.10 -1.14
CA PHE A 156 7.69 0.90 -0.21
C PHE A 156 8.22 2.28 -0.60
N PHE A 157 7.33 3.22 -0.95
CA PHE A 157 7.74 4.52 -1.50
C PHE A 157 7.77 5.61 -0.41
N GLU A 158 8.91 5.89 0.21
CA GLU A 158 9.01 6.95 1.23
C GLU A 158 9.16 8.36 0.59
N THR A 159 9.74 8.42 -0.61
CA THR A 159 10.12 9.67 -1.28
C THR A 159 9.66 9.73 -2.73
N LEU A 160 9.73 10.93 -3.32
CA LEU A 160 9.51 11.07 -4.77
C LEU A 160 10.56 10.29 -5.58
N ASP A 161 11.78 10.14 -5.06
CA ASP A 161 12.84 9.39 -5.72
C ASP A 161 12.53 7.89 -5.73
N ASP A 162 11.94 7.35 -4.66
CA ASP A 162 11.50 5.95 -4.62
C ASP A 162 10.38 5.70 -5.64
N ALA A 163 9.40 6.62 -5.71
CA ALA A 163 8.31 6.54 -6.67
C ALA A 163 8.81 6.67 -8.11
N GLU A 164 9.78 7.56 -8.36
CA GLU A 164 10.43 7.74 -9.65
C GLU A 164 11.19 6.48 -10.08
N THR A 165 11.99 5.94 -9.17
CA THR A 165 12.76 4.71 -9.39
C THR A 165 11.82 3.56 -9.75
N TYR A 166 10.75 3.36 -8.98
CA TYR A 166 9.79 2.30 -9.24
C TYR A 166 9.07 2.46 -10.57
N LEU A 167 8.48 3.61 -10.84
CA LEU A 167 7.71 3.84 -12.07
C LEU A 167 8.60 3.82 -13.31
N GLY A 168 9.89 4.17 -13.18
CA GLY A 168 10.88 4.12 -14.26
C GLY A 168 11.39 2.70 -14.55
N SER A 169 11.58 1.87 -13.51
CA SER A 169 12.19 0.53 -13.63
C SER A 169 11.18 -0.62 -13.55
N LEU A 170 9.92 -0.34 -13.22
CA LEU A 170 8.88 -1.31 -12.86
C LEU A 170 9.28 -2.25 -11.69
N GLY A 171 10.11 -1.77 -10.75
CA GLY A 171 10.39 -2.45 -9.49
C GLY A 171 11.79 -3.05 -9.35
N SER A 172 12.52 -3.25 -10.45
CA SER A 172 13.87 -3.87 -10.45
C SER A 172 14.92 -3.14 -9.62
N ASP A 173 14.85 -1.80 -9.56
CA ASP A 173 15.82 -0.96 -8.85
C ASP A 173 15.26 -0.41 -7.54
N SER A 174 14.07 -0.88 -7.15
CA SER A 174 13.38 -0.36 -5.97
C SER A 174 13.91 -1.00 -4.70
N ARG A 175 13.98 -0.21 -3.64
CA ARG A 175 14.31 -0.71 -2.31
C ARG A 175 13.23 -1.69 -1.84
N ARG A 176 13.65 -2.91 -1.52
CA ARG A 176 12.74 -4.02 -1.19
C ARG A 176 12.52 -4.17 0.31
N VAL A 177 11.30 -4.56 0.66
CA VAL A 177 10.91 -4.93 2.00
C VAL A 177 11.15 -6.42 2.21
N LYS A 178 11.94 -6.74 3.24
CA LYS A 178 12.24 -8.12 3.62
C LYS A 178 11.11 -8.72 4.45
N ARG A 179 10.63 -7.97 5.43
CA ARG A 179 9.60 -8.46 6.37
C ARG A 179 8.85 -7.32 7.02
N ILE A 180 7.63 -7.62 7.43
CA ILE A 180 6.75 -6.66 8.12
C ILE A 180 6.22 -7.24 9.41
N ARG A 181 5.80 -6.37 10.32
CA ARG A 181 5.16 -6.77 11.57
C ARG A 181 4.09 -5.77 11.97
N PHE A 182 2.93 -6.28 12.38
CA PHE A 182 1.86 -5.45 12.93
C PHE A 182 1.93 -5.39 14.46
N GLU A 183 1.81 -4.19 15.01
CA GLU A 183 1.94 -3.93 16.45
C GLU A 183 0.88 -2.95 16.93
N THR A 184 0.57 -2.96 18.23
CA THR A 184 -0.36 -2.01 18.83
C THR A 184 0.09 -1.63 20.22
N ASP A 185 -0.13 -0.36 20.59
CA ASP A 185 0.08 0.11 21.96
C ASP A 185 -1.11 -0.26 22.87
N SER A 186 -2.13 -0.94 22.31
CA SER A 186 -3.33 -1.41 23.03
C SER A 186 -3.58 -2.92 22.82
N PRO A 187 -2.78 -3.82 23.41
CA PRO A 187 -2.87 -5.26 23.14
C PRO A 187 -4.25 -5.87 23.43
N ARG A 188 -4.99 -5.35 24.42
CA ARG A 188 -6.34 -5.84 24.78
C ARG A 188 -7.43 -5.48 23.76
N ALA A 189 -7.12 -4.57 22.83
CA ALA A 189 -8.11 -4.07 21.88
C ALA A 189 -8.24 -4.91 20.63
N PHE A 190 -7.18 -5.60 20.24
CA PHE A 190 -7.12 -6.40 19.04
C PHE A 190 -7.01 -7.87 19.38
N GLN A 191 -7.52 -8.73 18.51
CA GLN A 191 -7.24 -10.15 18.60
C GLN A 191 -5.72 -10.36 18.46
N PRO A 192 -5.11 -11.22 19.28
CA PRO A 192 -3.66 -11.39 19.26
C PRO A 192 -3.17 -12.10 17.99
N GLU A 193 -4.05 -12.84 17.32
CA GLU A 193 -3.77 -13.67 16.16
C GLU A 193 -4.68 -13.25 14.99
N PHE A 194 -4.14 -13.23 13.79
CA PHE A 194 -4.85 -12.87 12.56
C PHE A 194 -4.35 -13.71 11.39
N ARG A 195 -5.21 -13.92 10.39
CA ARG A 195 -4.81 -14.55 9.13
C ARG A 195 -4.23 -13.51 8.20
N TYR A 196 -3.31 -13.93 7.34
CA TYR A 196 -2.80 -13.08 6.27
C TYR A 196 -2.67 -13.83 4.95
N GLN A 197 -2.70 -13.07 3.86
CA GLN A 197 -2.40 -13.51 2.50
C GLN A 197 -1.54 -12.43 1.84
N ILE A 198 -0.43 -12.84 1.23
CA ILE A 198 0.34 -12.00 0.31
C ILE A 198 -0.13 -12.29 -1.12
N THR A 199 -0.40 -11.26 -1.89
CA THR A 199 -0.69 -11.34 -3.32
C THR A 199 0.41 -10.62 -4.07
N GLN A 200 0.96 -11.28 -5.09
CA GLN A 200 1.98 -10.70 -5.95
C GLN A 200 1.35 -10.25 -7.27
N TYR A 201 1.76 -9.09 -7.76
CA TYR A 201 1.34 -8.54 -9.03
C TYR A 201 2.56 -8.23 -9.88
N ASP A 202 2.72 -8.97 -10.97
CA ASP A 202 3.74 -8.73 -11.98
C ASP A 202 3.21 -7.74 -13.02
N LEU A 203 3.92 -6.63 -13.19
CA LEU A 203 3.55 -5.59 -14.15
C LEU A 203 4.34 -5.79 -15.44
N GLN A 204 3.63 -5.85 -16.57
CA GLN A 204 4.24 -6.03 -17.88
C GLN A 204 3.75 -4.99 -18.88
N LYS A 205 4.62 -4.60 -19.81
CA LYS A 205 4.20 -3.75 -20.93
C LYS A 205 3.37 -4.58 -21.90
N PRO A 206 2.25 -4.05 -22.43
CA PRO A 206 1.40 -4.77 -23.37
C PRO A 206 2.20 -5.35 -24.53
N GLY A 207 1.98 -6.63 -24.84
CA GLY A 207 2.61 -7.30 -25.98
C GLY A 207 4.08 -7.68 -25.79
N THR A 208 4.57 -7.70 -24.54
CA THR A 208 5.86 -8.31 -24.19
C THR A 208 5.62 -9.79 -23.85
N PRO A 209 6.32 -10.75 -24.49
CA PRO A 209 6.11 -12.18 -24.26
C PRO A 209 6.73 -12.69 -22.95
#